data_AF-A0A2M7R3K5-F1
#
_entry.id   AF-A0A2M7R3K5-F1
#
_cell.length_a   1.000
_cell.length_b   1.000
_cell.length_c   1.000
_cell.angle_alpha   90.00
_cell.angle_beta   90.00
_cell.angle_gamma   90.00
#
_symmetry.space_group_name_H-M   'P 1'
#
loop_
_entity.id
_entity.type
_entity.pdbx_description
1 polymer ?
#
loop_
_entity_poly.entity_id
_entity_poly.type
_entity_poly.pdbx_seq_one_letter_code
_entity_poly.pdbx_strand_id
1 'polypeptide(L)'
;MKRHDINNRKEQIYRLRQEGKTYAYIASLYNISRTRAQDLFNQAKFGKETLPLLPPLMQNLSIRTQNCLRNYFGGNEIFYDPTKIIELGRAGIRRIKNIGKKSIEEISKALYESGHTKNIGDW
;
A
#
# COMPACT_ATOMS: atom_id res chain seq x y z
N MET A 1 6.17 -22.16 -5.38
CA MET A 1 6.49 -21.02 -6.29
C MET A 1 7.16 -19.92 -5.47
N LYS A 2 8.44 -19.59 -5.71
CA LYS A 2 9.19 -18.58 -4.94
C LYS A 2 8.62 -17.17 -5.23
N ARG A 3 8.50 -16.29 -4.23
CA ARG A 3 7.94 -14.91 -4.34
C ARG A 3 8.54 -14.08 -5.50
N HIS A 4 9.78 -14.37 -5.88
CA HIS A 4 10.49 -13.69 -6.97
C HIS A 4 9.84 -13.88 -8.35
N ASP A 5 9.23 -15.04 -8.61
CA ASP A 5 8.52 -15.34 -9.88
C ASP A 5 7.23 -14.51 -10.02
N ILE A 6 6.54 -14.25 -8.91
CA ILE A 6 5.26 -13.50 -8.91
C ILE A 6 5.47 -12.02 -9.24
N ASN A 7 6.50 -11.38 -8.69
CA ASN A 7 6.77 -9.96 -8.95
C ASN A 7 7.23 -9.74 -10.38
N ASN A 8 8.11 -10.59 -10.90
CA ASN A 8 8.51 -10.56 -12.31
C ASN A 8 7.29 -10.73 -13.22
N ARG A 9 6.40 -11.69 -12.90
CA ARG A 9 5.16 -11.91 -13.66
C ARG A 9 4.24 -10.68 -13.72
N LYS A 10 4.06 -9.94 -12.62
CA LYS A 10 3.27 -8.70 -12.60
C LYS A 10 3.83 -7.64 -13.54
N GLU A 11 5.14 -7.47 -13.53
CA GLU A 11 5.82 -6.50 -14.40
C GLU A 11 5.68 -6.86 -15.88
N GLN A 12 5.83 -8.14 -16.23
CA GLN A 12 5.66 -8.59 -17.61
C GLN A 12 4.21 -8.42 -18.08
N ILE A 13 3.23 -8.77 -17.24
CA ILE A 13 1.80 -8.55 -17.55
C ILE A 13 1.51 -7.06 -17.79
N TYR A 14 2.12 -6.17 -17.00
CA TYR A 14 2.01 -4.73 -17.21
C TYR A 14 2.59 -4.31 -18.56
N ARG A 15 3.82 -4.73 -18.90
CA ARG A 15 4.46 -4.42 -20.19
C ARG A 15 3.64 -4.91 -21.38
N LEU A 16 3.19 -6.16 -21.37
CA LEU A 16 2.35 -6.72 -22.42
C LEU A 16 1.03 -5.95 -22.61
N ARG A 17 0.45 -5.41 -21.53
CA ARG A 17 -0.72 -4.53 -21.63
C ARG A 17 -0.39 -3.18 -22.25
N GLN A 18 0.77 -2.60 -21.94
CA GLN A 18 1.25 -1.36 -22.58
C GLN A 18 1.52 -1.56 -24.07
N GLU A 19 1.95 -2.76 -24.47
CA GLU A 19 2.11 -3.17 -25.89
C GLU A 19 0.78 -3.51 -26.60
N GLY A 20 -0.36 -3.35 -25.93
CA GLY A 20 -1.69 -3.59 -26.52
C GLY A 20 -2.19 -5.04 -26.50
N LYS A 21 -1.46 -5.99 -25.89
CA LYS A 21 -1.91 -7.40 -25.81
C LYS A 21 -3.18 -7.53 -24.96
N THR A 22 -4.10 -8.40 -25.36
CA THR A 22 -5.36 -8.59 -24.62
C THR A 22 -5.17 -9.44 -23.36
N TYR A 23 -6.08 -9.33 -22.39
CA TYR A 23 -6.07 -10.23 -21.21
C TYR A 23 -6.26 -11.70 -21.58
N ALA A 24 -6.95 -12.00 -22.69
CA ALA A 24 -7.09 -13.37 -23.19
C ALA A 24 -5.73 -13.95 -23.62
N TYR A 25 -4.94 -13.17 -24.38
CA TYR A 25 -3.58 -13.55 -24.78
C TYR A 25 -2.65 -13.74 -23.58
N ILE A 26 -2.71 -12.82 -22.62
CA ILE A 26 -1.87 -12.88 -21.41
C ILE A 26 -2.26 -14.09 -20.54
N ALA A 27 -3.56 -14.36 -20.42
CA ALA A 27 -4.10 -15.52 -19.70
C ALA A 27 -3.58 -16.84 -20.28
N SER A 28 -3.59 -17.00 -21.60
CA SER A 28 -3.03 -18.19 -22.26
C SER A 28 -1.51 -18.29 -22.08
N LEU A 29 -0.78 -17.17 -22.19
CA LEU A 29 0.68 -17.15 -22.06
C LEU A 29 1.15 -17.61 -20.67
N TYR A 30 0.46 -17.21 -19.61
CA TYR A 30 0.85 -17.51 -18.23
C TYR A 30 0.05 -18.64 -17.58
N ASN A 31 -0.84 -19.31 -18.32
CA ASN A 31 -1.77 -20.33 -17.82
C ASN A 31 -2.54 -19.86 -16.57
N ILE A 32 -3.19 -18.70 -16.67
CA ILE A 32 -4.03 -18.12 -15.61
C ILE A 32 -5.40 -17.71 -16.17
N SER A 33 -6.37 -17.45 -15.30
CA SER A 33 -7.65 -16.88 -15.76
C SER A 33 -7.49 -15.44 -16.26
N ARG A 34 -8.38 -15.00 -17.15
CA ARG A 34 -8.46 -13.61 -17.62
C ARG A 34 -8.61 -12.62 -16.47
N THR A 35 -9.46 -12.94 -15.49
CA THR A 35 -9.64 -12.14 -14.28
C THR A 35 -8.34 -12.03 -13.49
N ARG A 36 -7.61 -13.13 -13.33
CA ARG A 36 -6.33 -13.10 -12.62
C ARG A 36 -5.29 -12.26 -13.35
N ALA A 37 -5.24 -12.31 -14.68
CA ALA A 37 -4.37 -11.45 -15.48
C ALA A 37 -4.71 -9.96 -15.29
N GLN A 38 -6.00 -9.62 -15.27
CA GLN A 38 -6.49 -8.26 -15.01
C GLN A 38 -6.12 -7.78 -13.59
N ASP A 39 -6.30 -8.62 -12.57
CA ASP A 39 -5.92 -8.26 -11.19
C ASP A 39 -4.43 -7.98 -11.06
N LEU A 40 -3.59 -8.82 -11.67
CA LEU A 40 -2.13 -8.64 -11.65
C LEU A 40 -1.72 -7.37 -12.38
N PHE A 41 -2.37 -7.06 -13.51
CA PHE A 41 -2.19 -5.78 -14.20
C PHE A 41 -2.57 -4.60 -13.31
N ASN A 42 -3.75 -4.63 -12.68
CA ASN A 42 -4.22 -3.54 -11.82
C ASN A 42 -3.27 -3.29 -10.64
N GLN A 43 -2.74 -4.36 -10.03
CA GLN A 43 -1.74 -4.24 -8.96
C GLN A 43 -0.44 -3.60 -9.46
N ALA A 44 0.06 -4.03 -10.62
CA ALA A 44 1.27 -3.46 -11.21
C ALA A 44 1.07 -1.99 -11.62
N LYS A 45 -0.09 -1.68 -12.21
CA LYS A 45 -0.50 -0.33 -12.59
C LYS A 45 -0.57 0.58 -11.37
N PHE A 46 -1.26 0.14 -10.31
CA PHE A 46 -1.32 0.89 -9.06
C PHE A 46 0.07 1.19 -8.50
N GLY A 47 0.95 0.17 -8.43
CA GLY A 47 2.31 0.36 -7.92
C GLY A 47 3.18 1.30 -8.74
N LYS A 48 2.97 1.39 -10.06
CA LYS A 48 3.77 2.23 -10.97
C LYS A 48 3.21 3.63 -11.18
N GLU A 49 1.89 3.77 -11.27
CA GLU A 49 1.23 5.01 -11.68
C GLU A 49 0.56 5.74 -10.52
N THR A 50 0.05 5.01 -9.52
CA THR A 50 -0.78 5.61 -8.45
C THR A 50 -0.01 5.74 -7.14
N LEU A 51 0.68 4.68 -6.71
CA LEU A 51 1.40 4.63 -5.44
C LEU A 51 2.42 5.77 -5.30
N PRO A 52 3.23 6.13 -6.33
CA PRO A 52 4.20 7.23 -6.20
C PRO A 52 3.56 8.61 -6.03
N LEU A 53 2.28 8.76 -6.38
CA LEU A 53 1.54 10.02 -6.24
C LEU A 53 0.89 10.17 -4.85
N LEU A 54 0.88 9.10 -4.04
CA LEU A 54 0.32 9.14 -2.71
C LEU A 54 1.27 9.82 -1.72
N PRO A 55 0.76 10.43 -0.64
CA PRO A 55 1.60 10.91 0.46
C PRO A 55 2.52 9.81 0.98
N PRO A 56 3.79 10.11 1.33
CA PRO A 56 4.77 9.09 1.75
C PRO A 56 4.26 8.16 2.85
N LEU A 57 3.51 8.70 3.81
CA LEU A 57 2.92 7.90 4.87
C LEU A 57 1.88 6.89 4.34
N MET A 58 1.03 7.28 3.39
CA MET A 58 0.02 6.39 2.80
C MET A 58 0.64 5.26 2.00
N GLN A 59 1.79 5.48 1.36
CA GLN A 59 2.46 4.47 0.54
C GLN A 59 2.80 3.20 1.35
N ASN A 60 3.06 3.38 2.65
CA ASN A 60 3.49 2.31 3.56
C ASN A 60 2.37 1.78 4.48
N LEU A 61 1.13 2.25 4.28
CA LEU A 61 -0.03 1.82 5.07
C LEU A 61 -1.01 1.01 4.22
N SER A 62 -1.57 -0.04 4.81
CA SER A 62 -2.71 -0.76 4.24
C SER A 62 -3.94 0.14 4.13
N ILE A 63 -4.78 -0.12 3.13
CA ILE A 63 -6.06 0.61 2.91
C ILE A 63 -6.91 0.62 4.20
N ARG A 64 -6.92 -0.48 4.96
CA ARG A 64 -7.65 -0.55 6.24
C ARG A 64 -7.10 0.46 7.25
N THR A 65 -5.79 0.50 7.45
CA THR A 65 -5.15 1.42 8.40
C THR A 65 -5.35 2.87 7.94
N GLN A 66 -5.19 3.16 6.65
CA GLN A 66 -5.50 4.48 6.07
C GLN A 66 -6.95 4.89 6.38
N ASN A 67 -7.94 4.03 6.13
CA ASN A 67 -9.34 4.36 6.40
C ASN A 67 -9.61 4.59 7.90
N CYS A 68 -8.96 3.84 8.80
CA CYS A 68 -9.11 4.06 10.24
C CYS A 68 -8.58 5.43 10.66
N LEU A 69 -7.39 5.81 10.17
CA LEU A 69 -6.78 7.11 10.47
C LEU A 69 -7.59 8.25 9.86
N ARG A 70 -8.01 8.13 8.61
CA ARG A 70 -8.86 9.12 7.94
C ARG A 70 -10.16 9.36 8.70
N ASN A 71 -10.84 8.30 9.11
CA ASN A 71 -12.11 8.40 9.83
C ASN A 71 -11.92 9.02 11.23
N TYR A 72 -10.81 8.73 11.90
CA TYR A 72 -10.54 9.27 13.23
C TYR A 72 -10.11 10.74 13.19
N PHE A 73 -9.24 11.12 12.25
CA PHE A 73 -8.68 12.47 12.15
C PHE A 73 -9.48 13.40 11.22
N GLY A 74 -10.53 12.89 10.56
CA GLY A 74 -11.48 13.69 9.79
C GLY A 74 -11.06 14.05 8.37
N GLY A 75 -10.01 13.42 7.82
CA GLY A 75 -9.55 13.75 6.47
C GLY A 75 -8.22 13.11 6.07
N ASN A 76 -7.69 13.53 4.92
CA ASN A 76 -6.44 13.01 4.34
C ASN A 76 -5.20 13.81 4.76
N GLU A 77 -5.38 14.96 5.41
CA GLU A 77 -4.34 15.88 5.84
C GLU A 77 -3.32 15.18 6.74
N ILE A 78 -3.79 14.21 7.55
CA ILE A 78 -2.97 13.41 8.45
C ILE A 78 -1.86 12.61 7.76
N PHE A 79 -1.99 12.37 6.46
CA PHE A 79 -1.00 11.65 5.68
C PHE A 79 0.08 12.54 5.06
N TYR A 80 -0.18 13.85 4.99
CA TYR A 80 0.79 14.86 4.59
C TYR A 80 1.56 15.40 5.80
N ASP A 81 0.86 15.57 6.92
CA ASP A 81 1.42 15.99 8.20
C ASP A 81 0.95 15.04 9.33
N PRO A 82 1.77 14.04 9.70
CA PRO A 82 1.41 13.08 10.74
C PRO A 82 1.70 13.55 12.16
N THR A 83 1.92 14.84 12.41
CA THR A 83 2.22 15.37 13.76
C THR A 83 1.18 14.91 14.79
N LYS A 84 -0.12 14.95 14.46
CA LYS A 84 -1.19 14.48 15.35
C LYS A 84 -1.17 12.97 15.64
N ILE A 85 -0.60 12.14 14.75
CA ILE A 85 -0.40 10.70 15.03
C ILE A 85 0.69 10.54 16.09
N ILE A 86 1.76 11.31 15.97
CA ILE A 86 2.90 11.29 16.89
C ILE A 86 2.48 11.83 18.26
N GLU A 87 1.76 12.96 18.31
CA GLU A 87 1.25 13.54 19.56
C GLU A 87 0.30 12.61 20.32
N LEU A 88 -0.57 11.89 19.59
CA LEU A 88 -1.47 10.91 20.20
C LEU A 88 -0.73 9.69 20.74
N GLY A 89 0.42 9.38 20.11
CA GLY A 89 1.31 8.28 20.42
C GLY A 89 0.69 6.89 20.26
N ARG A 90 1.54 5.88 20.41
CA ARG A 90 1.14 4.46 20.23
C ARG A 90 -0.05 4.05 21.09
N ALA A 91 -0.07 4.48 22.34
CA ALA A 91 -1.11 4.11 23.29
C ALA A 91 -2.47 4.72 22.91
N GLY A 92 -2.49 5.97 22.44
CA GLY A 92 -3.70 6.62 21.98
C GLY A 92 -4.19 6.06 20.65
N ILE A 93 -3.29 5.84 19.68
CA ILE A 93 -3.65 5.24 18.39
C ILE A 93 -4.23 3.81 18.56
N ARG A 94 -3.75 3.02 19.53
CA ARG A 94 -4.31 1.70 19.82
C ARG A 94 -5.77 1.74 20.33
N ARG A 95 -6.23 2.89 20.83
CA ARG A 95 -7.64 3.08 21.25
C ARG A 95 -8.57 3.39 20.08
N ILE A 96 -8.02 3.71 18.90
CA ILE A 96 -8.84 3.93 17.71
C ILE A 96 -9.48 2.62 17.28
N LYS A 97 -10.80 2.67 17.04
CA LYS A 97 -11.57 1.51 16.59
C LYS A 97 -10.92 0.91 15.34
N ASN A 98 -10.83 -0.42 15.30
CA ASN A 98 -10.27 -1.21 14.21
C ASN A 98 -8.74 -1.13 13.99
N ILE A 99 -8.01 -0.41 14.84
CA ILE A 99 -6.54 -0.42 14.88
C ILE A 99 -6.06 -1.48 15.86
N GLY A 100 -5.31 -2.46 15.35
CA GLY A 100 -4.72 -3.54 16.15
C GLY A 100 -3.19 -3.46 16.21
N LYS A 101 -2.55 -4.42 16.90
CA LYS A 101 -1.09 -4.50 17.03
C LYS A 101 -0.37 -4.41 15.66
N LYS A 102 -0.85 -5.15 14.67
CA LYS A 102 -0.29 -5.14 13.31
C LYS A 102 -0.36 -3.76 12.64
N SER A 103 -1.48 -3.04 12.82
CA SER A 103 -1.61 -1.67 12.31
C SER A 103 -0.68 -0.70 13.04
N ILE A 104 -0.43 -0.89 14.35
CA ILE A 104 0.57 -0.08 15.08
C ILE A 104 1.98 -0.30 14.52
N GLU A 105 2.37 -1.55 14.28
CA GLU A 105 3.67 -1.87 13.68
C GLU A 105 3.78 -1.25 12.27
N GLU A 106 2.71 -1.35 11.49
CA GLU A 106 2.61 -0.74 10.15
C GLU A 106 2.76 0.79 10.22
N ILE A 107 2.04 1.48 11.12
CA ILE A 107 2.16 2.93 11.32
C ILE A 107 3.59 3.31 11.75
N SER A 108 4.19 2.54 12.65
CA SER A 108 5.56 2.80 13.13
C SER A 108 6.58 2.73 12.00
N LYS A 109 6.44 1.71 11.16
CA LYS A 109 7.30 1.54 10.00
C LYS A 109 7.05 2.66 8.99
N ALA A 110 5.79 3.00 8.73
CA ALA A 110 5.43 4.06 7.79
C ALA A 110 5.99 5.41 8.22
N LEU A 111 5.89 5.79 9.51
CA LEU A 111 6.44 7.04 10.06
C LEU A 111 7.97 7.10 9.93
N TYR A 112 8.66 5.99 10.21
CA TYR A 112 10.10 5.89 10.03
C TYR A 112 10.51 6.01 8.55
N GLU A 113 9.87 5.25 7.65
CA GLU A 113 10.19 5.24 6.22
C GLU A 113 9.87 6.56 5.51
N SER A 114 8.94 7.35 6.06
CA SER A 114 8.63 8.71 5.59
C SER A 114 9.46 9.80 6.27
N GLY A 115 10.37 9.44 7.19
CA GLY A 115 11.31 10.38 7.82
C GLY A 115 10.73 11.20 8.97
N HIS A 116 9.56 10.85 9.49
CA HIS A 116 8.93 11.57 10.61
C HIS A 116 9.43 11.10 11.99
N THR A 117 10.05 9.93 12.08
CA THR A 117 10.70 9.44 13.32
C THR A 117 12.13 8.97 13.04
N LYS A 118 13.00 9.07 14.05
CA LYS A 118 14.41 8.65 13.94
C LYS A 118 14.57 7.14 14.02
N ASN A 119 13.77 6.46 14.84
CA ASN A 119 13.71 5.00 14.92
C ASN A 119 12.27 4.49 14.82
N ILE A 120 12.13 3.20 14.54
CA ILE A 120 10.84 2.51 14.54
C ILE A 120 10.33 2.45 15.99
N GLY A 121 9.20 3.10 16.24
CA GLY A 121 8.55 3.10 17.55
C GLY A 121 8.84 4.33 18.41
N ASP A 122 9.66 5.27 17.93
CA ASP A 122 9.90 6.58 18.57
C ASP A 122 8.76 7.56 18.27
N TRP A 123 7.56 7.24 18.75
CA TRP A 123 6.34 8.06 18.64
C TRP A 123 5.25 7.57 19.60
#